data_AF-A0A418GKB1-F1
#
_entry.id   AF-A0A418GKB1-F1
#
_cell.length_a   1.000
_cell.length_b   1.000
_cell.length_c   1.000
_cell.angle_alpha   90.00
_cell.angle_beta   90.00
_cell.angle_gamma   90.00
#
_symmetry.space_group_name_H-M   'P 1'
#
loop_
_entity.id
_entity.type
_entity.pdbx_description
1 polymer ?
#
loop_
_entity_poly.entity_id
_entity_poly.type
_entity_poly.pdbx_seq_one_letter_code
_entity_poly.pdbx_strand_id
1 'polypeptide(L)'
;QICANTQDTVIHALRDIIKHTPDLLSVRWKREGFISDHAARSKGKETPINLLGFKDGTANPDSQNDKLMQKVVWVTADQQEPAWTIGGSYQAVRLIQFRVEFWDRTPLKEQQTIFGRDKQTGAPLGMLHEHDVPDYASDPEGKVIALDSHIRLANPRTAESESSLMLRRGYSYSLGVTNSG
;
A
#
# COMPACT_ATOMS: atom_id res chain seq x y z
N GLN A 1 6.30 14.41 -1.36
CA GLN A 1 5.93 13.38 -2.37
C GLN A 1 5.39 14.09 -3.60
N ILE A 2 5.87 13.76 -4.81
CA ILE A 2 5.42 14.38 -6.08
C ILE A 2 4.72 13.30 -6.90
N CYS A 3 3.47 13.53 -7.30
CA CYS A 3 2.69 12.60 -8.13
C CYS A 3 2.02 13.38 -9.26
N ALA A 4 1.98 12.80 -10.45
CA ALA A 4 1.26 13.34 -11.61
C ALA A 4 0.83 12.20 -12.54
N ASN A 5 0.06 12.54 -13.57
CA ASN A 5 -0.38 11.56 -14.58
C ASN A 5 0.80 11.03 -15.42
N THR A 6 1.86 11.84 -15.61
CA THR A 6 3.02 11.48 -16.41
C THR A 6 4.32 11.76 -15.67
N GLN A 7 5.36 11.00 -16.02
CA GLN A 7 6.68 11.10 -15.42
C GLN A 7 7.34 12.47 -15.71
N ASP A 8 7.12 13.01 -16.90
CA ASP A 8 7.64 14.31 -17.33
C ASP A 8 7.22 15.43 -16.38
N THR A 9 5.95 15.46 -15.96
CA THR A 9 5.45 16.47 -15.01
C THR A 9 6.14 16.35 -13.65
N VAL A 10 6.36 15.12 -13.17
CA VAL A 10 7.06 14.86 -11.89
C VAL A 10 8.51 15.33 -11.97
N ILE A 11 9.21 15.02 -13.06
CA ILE A 11 10.60 15.42 -13.28
C ILE A 11 10.71 16.93 -13.44
N HIS A 12 9.80 17.55 -14.20
CA HIS A 12 9.75 19.01 -14.37
C HIS A 12 9.60 19.71 -13.02
N ALA A 13 8.62 19.30 -12.20
CA ALA A 13 8.39 19.89 -10.88
C ALA A 13 9.62 19.73 -9.96
N LEU A 14 10.26 18.57 -9.97
CA LEU A 14 11.48 18.36 -9.18
C LEU A 14 12.62 19.29 -9.62
N ARG A 15 12.83 19.44 -10.92
CA ARG A 15 13.87 20.34 -11.46
C ARG A 15 13.57 21.80 -11.11
N ASP A 16 12.31 22.21 -11.15
CA ASP A 16 11.88 23.55 -10.78
C ASP A 16 12.17 23.86 -9.30
N ILE A 17 11.85 22.94 -8.40
CA ILE A 17 12.17 23.06 -6.98
C ILE A 17 13.69 23.22 -6.79
N ILE A 18 14.49 22.31 -7.35
CA ILE A 18 15.96 22.34 -7.22
C ILE A 18 16.53 23.65 -7.75
N LYS A 19 16.03 24.14 -8.90
CA LYS A 19 16.48 25.38 -9.53
C LYS A 19 16.30 26.60 -8.61
N HIS A 20 15.22 26.64 -7.83
CA HIS A 20 14.87 27.79 -6.98
C HIS A 20 15.31 27.64 -5.51
N THR A 21 15.94 26.53 -5.12
CA THR A 21 16.43 26.30 -3.75
C THR A 21 17.90 25.84 -3.69
N PRO A 22 18.83 26.33 -4.53
CA PRO A 22 20.18 25.78 -4.64
C PRO A 22 21.03 25.96 -3.36
N ASP A 23 20.71 26.97 -2.56
CA ASP A 23 21.38 27.35 -1.32
C ASP A 23 20.65 26.88 -0.05
N LEU A 24 19.45 26.30 -0.20
CA LEU A 24 18.60 25.86 0.91
C LEU A 24 18.43 24.33 0.96
N LEU A 25 18.40 23.64 -0.19
CA LEU A 25 18.10 22.22 -0.27
C LEU A 25 19.20 21.44 -1.01
N SER A 26 19.47 20.23 -0.53
CA SER A 26 20.32 19.26 -1.21
C SER A 26 19.61 17.90 -1.27
N VAL A 27 19.66 17.24 -2.45
CA VAL A 27 18.96 15.98 -2.68
C VAL A 27 19.68 14.86 -1.93
N ARG A 28 19.00 14.27 -0.93
CA ARG A 28 19.53 13.13 -0.18
C ARG A 28 19.37 11.80 -0.91
N TRP A 29 18.19 11.54 -1.45
CA TRP A 29 17.88 10.34 -2.23
C TRP A 29 16.63 10.60 -3.09
N LYS A 30 16.46 9.78 -4.13
CA LYS A 30 15.31 9.84 -5.03
C LYS A 30 14.94 8.44 -5.51
N ARG A 31 13.63 8.16 -5.53
CA ARG A 31 13.02 6.99 -6.15
C ARG A 31 11.75 7.42 -6.89
N GLU A 32 11.58 6.86 -8.07
CA GLU A 32 10.39 7.04 -8.90
C GLU A 32 9.59 5.75 -8.88
N GLY A 33 8.30 5.86 -9.12
CA GLY A 33 7.40 4.72 -9.12
C GLY A 33 6.14 4.98 -9.93
N PHE A 34 5.39 3.92 -10.14
CA PHE A 34 4.17 3.89 -10.95
C PHE A 34 3.16 2.91 -10.35
N ILE A 35 1.92 3.01 -10.81
CA ILE A 35 0.88 1.98 -10.61
C ILE A 35 0.47 1.48 -11.99
N SER A 36 -0.28 0.37 -12.07
CA SER A 36 -0.74 -0.14 -13.35
C SER A 36 -1.64 0.88 -14.09
N ASP A 37 -1.41 1.07 -15.38
CA ASP A 37 -2.11 2.07 -16.20
C ASP A 37 -3.63 1.89 -16.19
N HIS A 38 -4.13 0.64 -16.24
CA HIS A 38 -5.56 0.37 -16.19
C HIS A 38 -6.18 0.87 -14.88
N ALA A 39 -5.54 0.57 -13.74
CA ALA A 39 -6.01 1.01 -12.44
C ALA A 39 -5.93 2.54 -12.29
N ALA A 40 -4.85 3.16 -12.77
CA ALA A 40 -4.71 4.62 -12.79
C ALA A 40 -5.85 5.29 -13.57
N ARG A 41 -6.20 4.75 -14.75
CA ARG A 41 -7.27 5.27 -15.61
C ARG A 41 -8.67 5.03 -15.03
N SER A 42 -8.84 4.02 -14.19
CA SER A 42 -10.11 3.71 -13.53
C SER A 42 -10.55 4.77 -12.50
N LYS A 43 -9.64 5.66 -12.08
CA LYS A 43 -9.85 6.69 -11.05
C LYS A 43 -10.34 6.10 -9.71
N GLY A 44 -9.73 5.00 -9.28
CA GLY A 44 -10.01 4.35 -7.99
C GLY A 44 -11.15 3.31 -8.04
N LYS A 45 -11.68 2.98 -9.22
CA LYS A 45 -12.65 1.88 -9.38
C LYS A 45 -11.99 0.52 -9.41
N GLU A 46 -10.75 0.44 -9.88
CA GLU A 46 -9.95 -0.78 -9.91
C GLU A 46 -8.75 -0.63 -8.97
N THR A 47 -8.50 -1.68 -8.18
CA THR A 47 -7.34 -1.74 -7.29
C THR A 47 -6.06 -1.92 -8.11
N PRO A 48 -5.01 -1.10 -7.87
CA PRO A 48 -3.71 -1.28 -8.51
C PRO A 48 -3.14 -2.69 -8.31
N ILE A 49 -2.42 -3.20 -9.29
CA ILE A 49 -1.69 -4.47 -9.19
C ILE A 49 -0.22 -4.17 -8.92
N ASN A 50 0.35 -4.77 -7.86
CA ASN A 50 1.77 -4.64 -7.55
C ASN A 50 2.65 -5.57 -8.42
N LEU A 51 3.98 -5.44 -8.34
CA LEU A 51 4.91 -6.26 -9.15
C LEU A 51 4.99 -7.74 -8.75
N LEU A 52 4.31 -8.17 -7.67
CA LEU A 52 4.11 -9.58 -7.35
C LEU A 52 2.84 -10.16 -8.01
N GLY A 53 2.08 -9.30 -8.70
CA GLY A 53 0.86 -9.65 -9.42
C GLY A 53 -0.38 -9.74 -8.55
N PHE A 54 -0.40 -9.11 -7.37
CA PHE A 54 -1.56 -9.07 -6.47
C PHE A 54 -2.19 -7.67 -6.47
N LYS A 55 -3.51 -7.62 -6.29
CA LYS A 55 -4.25 -6.37 -6.03
C LYS A 55 -3.80 -5.78 -4.70
N ASP A 56 -3.36 -4.52 -4.74
CA ASP A 56 -2.73 -3.83 -3.62
C ASP A 56 -3.46 -2.52 -3.29
N GLY A 57 -4.34 -2.58 -2.29
CA GLY A 57 -5.18 -1.45 -1.88
C GLY A 57 -6.57 -1.84 -1.41
N THR A 58 -7.02 -3.06 -1.72
CA THR A 58 -8.37 -3.57 -1.47
C THR A 58 -8.93 -3.30 -0.06
N ALA A 59 -8.12 -3.50 0.98
CA ALA A 59 -8.55 -3.36 2.38
C ALA A 59 -8.18 -2.00 3.00
N ASN A 60 -7.86 -0.99 2.19
CA ASN A 60 -7.65 0.36 2.72
C ASN A 60 -8.94 0.90 3.35
N PRO A 61 -8.82 1.72 4.41
CA PRO A 61 -9.97 2.46 4.92
C PRO A 61 -10.51 3.41 3.83
N ASP A 62 -11.83 3.63 3.83
CA ASP A 62 -12.47 4.52 2.87
C ASP A 62 -11.99 5.96 3.04
N SER A 63 -11.20 6.43 2.08
CA SER A 63 -10.64 7.79 2.07
C SER A 63 -11.67 8.90 1.85
N GLN A 64 -12.88 8.56 1.39
CA GLN A 64 -13.98 9.53 1.23
C GLN A 64 -14.82 9.69 2.50
N ASN A 65 -14.58 8.86 3.52
CA ASN A 65 -15.26 8.94 4.79
C ASN A 65 -14.49 9.86 5.76
N ASP A 66 -14.95 11.11 5.89
CA ASP A 66 -14.31 12.12 6.72
C ASP A 66 -14.13 11.69 8.19
N LYS A 67 -15.17 11.07 8.78
CA LYS A 67 -15.12 10.62 10.18
C LYS A 67 -14.09 9.51 10.38
N LEU A 68 -14.02 8.57 9.42
CA LEU A 68 -13.03 7.50 9.45
C LEU A 68 -11.61 8.06 9.28
N MET A 69 -11.41 9.02 8.38
CA MET A 69 -10.10 9.66 8.18
C MET A 69 -9.65 10.48 9.38
N GLN A 70 -10.56 11.15 10.09
CA GLN A 70 -10.25 11.80 11.37
C GLN A 70 -9.79 10.80 12.44
N LYS A 71 -10.37 9.60 12.48
CA LYS A 71 -9.97 8.55 13.42
C LYS A 71 -8.65 7.87 13.04
N VAL A 72 -8.37 7.71 11.75
CA VAL A 72 -7.31 6.82 11.25
C VAL A 72 -6.08 7.56 10.72
N VAL A 73 -6.24 8.71 10.05
CA VAL A 73 -5.17 9.34 9.26
C VAL A 73 -4.73 10.69 9.82
N TRP A 74 -5.69 11.52 10.22
CA TRP A 74 -5.41 12.89 10.63
C TRP A 74 -5.11 12.99 12.12
N VAL A 75 -4.14 13.84 12.47
CA VAL A 75 -3.92 14.24 13.86
C VAL A 75 -5.07 15.15 14.30
N THR A 76 -5.66 14.84 15.44
CA THR A 76 -6.83 15.54 16.01
C THR A 76 -6.55 16.10 17.40
N ALA A 77 -7.36 17.07 17.85
CA ALA A 77 -7.10 17.82 19.08
C ALA A 77 -7.24 16.99 20.38
N ASP A 78 -7.87 15.82 20.32
CA ASP A 78 -8.01 14.87 21.43
C ASP A 78 -6.73 14.06 21.70
N GLN A 79 -5.77 14.07 20.76
CA GLN A 79 -4.48 13.40 20.90
C GLN A 79 -3.50 14.29 21.67
N GLN A 80 -2.55 13.68 22.38
CA GLN A 80 -1.52 14.39 23.15
C GLN A 80 -0.38 14.88 22.24
N GLU A 81 -0.72 15.68 21.24
CA GLU A 81 0.19 16.19 20.22
C GLU A 81 0.27 17.72 20.24
N PRO A 82 1.40 18.33 19.85
CA PRO A 82 1.50 19.78 19.75
C PRO A 82 0.46 20.38 18.79
N ALA A 83 -0.19 21.49 19.16
CA ALA A 83 -1.31 22.04 18.39
C ALA A 83 -1.03 22.30 16.88
N TRP A 84 0.23 22.54 16.50
CA TRP A 84 0.60 22.76 15.09
C TRP A 84 0.51 21.50 14.22
N THR A 85 0.45 20.31 14.81
CA THR A 85 0.37 19.03 14.08
C THR A 85 -1.06 18.68 13.68
N ILE A 86 -2.08 19.34 14.25
CA ILE A 86 -3.50 19.10 13.96
C ILE A 86 -3.77 19.28 12.47
N GLY A 87 -4.41 18.28 11.85
CA GLY A 87 -4.63 18.21 10.40
C GLY A 87 -3.43 17.67 9.61
N GLY A 88 -2.28 17.48 10.25
CA GLY A 88 -1.14 16.73 9.73
C GLY A 88 -1.39 15.21 9.80
N SER A 89 -0.40 14.45 9.33
CA SER A 89 -0.43 12.98 9.37
C SER A 89 0.99 12.42 9.46
N TYR A 90 1.14 11.33 10.20
CA TYR A 90 2.39 10.58 10.25
C TYR A 90 2.62 9.82 8.93
N GLN A 91 3.81 9.96 8.34
CA GLN A 91 4.16 9.28 7.10
C GLN A 91 5.31 8.29 7.31
N ALA A 92 5.05 7.01 7.02
CA ALA A 92 6.08 5.97 6.96
C ALA A 92 6.41 5.62 5.50
N VAL A 93 7.69 5.65 5.14
CA VAL A 93 8.18 5.27 3.80
C VAL A 93 9.13 4.08 3.89
N ARG A 94 8.91 3.07 3.05
CA ARG A 94 9.74 1.87 2.94
C ARG A 94 10.09 1.60 1.48
N LEU A 95 11.37 1.41 1.20
CA LEU A 95 11.87 0.93 -0.08
C LEU A 95 12.04 -0.58 0.03
N ILE A 96 11.18 -1.35 -0.65
CA ILE A 96 11.10 -2.81 -0.50
C ILE A 96 11.42 -3.45 -1.84
N GLN A 97 12.56 -4.15 -1.90
CA GLN A 97 12.96 -4.91 -3.07
C GLN A 97 12.29 -6.29 -3.08
N PHE A 98 11.79 -6.69 -4.23
CA PHE A 98 11.24 -8.04 -4.45
C PHE A 98 12.28 -8.94 -5.12
N ARG A 99 12.26 -10.23 -4.76
CA ARG A 99 13.00 -11.30 -5.45
C ARG A 99 12.09 -11.88 -6.54
N VAL A 100 11.95 -11.17 -7.66
CA VAL A 100 10.89 -11.42 -8.65
C VAL A 100 11.05 -12.77 -9.36
N GLU A 101 12.27 -13.18 -9.70
CA GLU A 101 12.55 -14.45 -10.39
C GLU A 101 12.31 -15.67 -9.49
N PHE A 102 12.50 -15.51 -8.18
CA PHE A 102 12.17 -16.53 -7.19
C PHE A 102 10.65 -16.61 -7.02
N TRP A 103 9.99 -15.46 -6.91
CA TRP A 103 8.55 -15.38 -6.79
C TRP A 103 7.83 -16.01 -7.98
N ASP A 104 8.26 -15.72 -9.20
CA ASP A 104 7.64 -16.26 -10.43
C ASP A 104 7.73 -17.79 -10.54
N ARG A 105 8.71 -18.40 -9.87
CA ARG A 105 8.86 -19.86 -9.77
C ARG A 105 8.20 -20.48 -8.53
N THR A 106 7.72 -19.65 -7.62
CA THR A 106 6.99 -20.10 -6.42
C THR A 106 5.59 -20.58 -6.83
N PRO A 107 5.14 -21.78 -6.41
CA PRO A 107 3.81 -22.28 -6.75
C PRO A 107 2.71 -21.27 -6.44
N LEU A 108 1.74 -21.12 -7.35
CA LEU A 108 0.63 -20.17 -7.17
C LEU A 108 -0.10 -20.38 -5.83
N LYS A 109 -0.31 -21.64 -5.42
CA LYS A 109 -0.92 -21.96 -4.12
C LYS A 109 -0.12 -21.33 -2.97
N GLU A 110 1.20 -21.44 -3.00
CA GLU A 110 2.07 -20.86 -1.97
C GLU A 110 2.04 -19.33 -2.00
N GLN A 111 2.06 -18.72 -3.19
CA GLN A 111 1.90 -17.26 -3.33
C GLN A 111 0.59 -16.77 -2.67
N GLN A 112 -0.52 -17.47 -2.93
CA GLN A 112 -1.82 -17.13 -2.37
C GLN A 112 -1.89 -17.40 -0.86
N THR A 113 -1.26 -18.46 -0.36
CA THR A 113 -1.15 -18.72 1.09
C THR A 113 -0.38 -17.62 1.80
N ILE A 114 0.76 -17.18 1.23
CA ILE A 114 1.58 -16.09 1.79
C ILE A 114 0.75 -14.80 1.93
N PHE A 115 -0.03 -14.45 0.90
CA PHE A 115 -0.87 -13.25 0.97
C PHE A 115 -2.16 -13.45 1.78
N GLY A 116 -2.77 -14.63 1.74
CA GLY A 116 -4.10 -14.90 2.27
C GLY A 116 -5.25 -14.46 1.34
N ARG A 117 -4.96 -14.20 0.05
CA ARG A 117 -5.94 -13.80 -0.98
C ARG A 117 -5.75 -14.57 -2.27
N ASP A 118 -6.84 -14.72 -3.02
CA ASP A 118 -6.80 -15.19 -4.39
C ASP A 118 -6.10 -14.15 -5.28
N LYS A 119 -5.17 -14.60 -6.13
CA LYS A 119 -4.34 -13.70 -6.95
C LYS A 119 -5.13 -13.07 -8.08
N GLN A 120 -6.08 -13.81 -8.65
CA GLN A 120 -6.85 -13.37 -9.82
C GLN A 120 -7.98 -12.43 -9.42
N THR A 121 -8.80 -12.84 -8.46
CA THR A 121 -9.98 -12.07 -8.03
C THR A 121 -9.62 -11.01 -7.00
N GLY A 122 -8.55 -11.25 -6.22
CA GLY A 122 -8.22 -10.45 -5.05
C GLY A 122 -9.12 -10.75 -3.85
N ALA A 123 -10.05 -11.70 -3.92
CA ALA A 123 -10.91 -12.06 -2.80
C ALA A 123 -10.08 -12.69 -1.66
N PRO A 124 -10.50 -12.58 -0.39
CA PRO A 124 -9.97 -13.46 0.66
C PRO A 124 -10.09 -14.92 0.23
N LEU A 125 -9.12 -15.76 0.61
CA LEU A 125 -9.19 -17.18 0.28
C LEU A 125 -10.49 -17.81 0.78
N GLY A 126 -11.14 -18.59 -0.08
CA GLY A 126 -12.46 -19.20 0.21
C GLY A 126 -13.67 -18.29 -0.03
N MET A 127 -13.47 -17.04 -0.49
CA MET A 127 -14.53 -16.09 -0.79
C MET A 127 -14.56 -15.73 -2.29
N LEU A 128 -15.55 -14.93 -2.72
CA LEU A 128 -15.82 -14.71 -4.15
C LEU A 128 -15.44 -13.30 -4.62
N HIS A 129 -15.70 -12.28 -3.81
CA HIS A 129 -15.50 -10.89 -4.22
C HIS A 129 -14.26 -10.29 -3.57
N GLU A 130 -13.60 -9.41 -4.32
CA GLU A 130 -12.41 -8.70 -3.86
C GLU A 130 -12.61 -8.02 -2.50
N HIS A 131 -13.75 -7.35 -2.33
CA HIS A 131 -14.10 -6.57 -1.14
C HIS A 131 -14.83 -7.39 -0.07
N ASP A 132 -14.93 -8.71 -0.22
CA ASP A 132 -15.42 -9.57 0.86
C ASP A 132 -14.50 -9.42 2.09
N VAL A 133 -15.12 -9.42 3.27
CA VAL A 133 -14.43 -9.32 4.56
C VAL A 133 -14.21 -10.74 5.10
N PRO A 134 -12.96 -11.16 5.35
CA PRO A 134 -12.71 -12.49 5.90
C PRO A 134 -13.23 -12.58 7.33
N ASP A 135 -13.90 -13.69 7.64
CA ASP A 135 -14.33 -14.04 8.98
C ASP A 135 -13.27 -14.90 9.67
N TYR A 136 -12.35 -14.24 10.38
CA TYR A 136 -11.27 -14.95 11.10
C TYR A 136 -11.76 -15.69 12.35
N ALA A 137 -12.94 -15.35 12.88
CA ALA A 137 -13.49 -15.99 14.07
C ALA A 137 -13.98 -17.42 13.76
N SER A 138 -14.49 -17.66 12.54
CA SER A 138 -14.86 -19.00 12.08
C SER A 138 -13.69 -19.85 11.57
N ASP A 139 -12.51 -19.26 11.36
CA ASP A 139 -11.26 -19.97 11.01
C ASP A 139 -10.14 -19.75 12.06
N PRO A 140 -10.34 -20.16 13.32
CA PRO A 140 -9.39 -19.89 14.41
C PRO A 140 -8.04 -20.59 14.24
N GLU A 141 -8.01 -21.72 13.53
CA GLU A 141 -6.79 -22.49 13.26
C GLU A 141 -6.05 -22.01 11.99
N GLY A 142 -6.64 -21.12 11.19
CA GLY A 142 -6.03 -20.61 9.96
C GLY A 142 -5.93 -21.64 8.83
N LYS A 143 -6.93 -22.51 8.70
CA LYS A 143 -7.01 -23.54 7.65
C LYS A 143 -7.35 -22.95 6.29
N VAL A 144 -8.08 -21.84 6.26
CA VAL A 144 -8.47 -21.15 5.01
C VAL A 144 -7.53 -19.99 4.75
N ILE A 145 -7.35 -19.12 5.74
CA ILE A 145 -6.39 -18.01 5.69
C ILE A 145 -5.38 -18.21 6.80
N ALA A 146 -4.15 -18.57 6.42
CA ALA A 146 -3.09 -18.93 7.35
C ALA A 146 -2.85 -17.84 8.41
N LEU A 147 -2.55 -18.26 9.63
CA LEU A 147 -2.31 -17.36 10.77
C LEU A 147 -1.13 -16.41 10.53
N ASP A 148 -0.14 -16.86 9.75
CA ASP A 148 1.05 -16.12 9.34
C ASP A 148 0.92 -15.44 7.97
N SER A 149 -0.28 -15.48 7.35
CA SER A 149 -0.51 -14.77 6.09
C SER A 149 -0.43 -13.25 6.27
N HIS A 150 0.04 -12.58 5.21
CA HIS A 150 0.27 -11.14 5.22
C HIS A 150 -0.96 -10.35 5.68
N ILE A 151 -2.15 -10.63 5.13
CA ILE A 151 -3.36 -9.88 5.47
C ILE A 151 -3.80 -10.07 6.93
N ARG A 152 -3.60 -11.28 7.48
CA ARG A 152 -4.10 -11.65 8.80
C ARG A 152 -3.19 -11.13 9.90
N LEU A 153 -1.87 -11.13 9.65
CA LEU A 153 -0.91 -10.46 10.51
C LEU A 153 -1.04 -8.93 10.45
N ALA A 154 -1.22 -8.36 9.26
CA ALA A 154 -1.31 -6.91 9.10
C ALA A 154 -2.61 -6.33 9.69
N ASN A 155 -3.71 -7.09 9.64
CA ASN A 155 -4.97 -6.70 10.25
C ASN A 155 -5.72 -7.95 10.77
N PRO A 156 -5.60 -8.28 12.06
CA PRO A 156 -6.33 -9.38 12.70
C PRO A 156 -7.85 -9.18 12.79
N ARG A 157 -8.36 -7.98 12.45
CA ARG A 157 -9.80 -7.61 12.44
C ARG A 157 -10.52 -7.81 13.77
N THR A 158 -9.84 -7.52 14.87
CA THR A 158 -10.45 -7.42 16.20
C THR A 158 -10.75 -5.95 16.55
N ALA A 159 -11.59 -5.72 17.56
CA ALA A 159 -11.90 -4.37 18.03
C ALA A 159 -10.63 -3.61 18.47
N GLU A 160 -9.67 -4.33 19.08
CA GLU A 160 -8.38 -3.77 19.50
C GLU A 160 -7.52 -3.38 18.31
N SER A 161 -7.57 -4.13 17.20
CA SER A 161 -6.76 -3.85 16.01
C SER A 161 -7.22 -2.62 15.22
N GLU A 162 -8.42 -2.09 15.48
CA GLU A 162 -8.93 -0.90 14.79
C GLU A 162 -8.02 0.33 14.94
N SER A 163 -7.33 0.47 16.07
CA SER A 163 -6.41 1.58 16.30
C SER A 163 -5.11 1.48 15.49
N SER A 164 -4.87 0.34 14.84
CA SER A 164 -3.66 0.09 14.03
C SER A 164 -3.90 0.20 12.52
N LEU A 165 -5.13 0.54 12.12
CA LEU A 165 -5.45 0.80 10.71
C LEU A 165 -4.60 1.94 10.15
N MET A 166 -4.30 1.87 8.86
CA MET A 166 -3.51 2.86 8.15
C MET A 166 -3.99 3.00 6.70
N LEU A 167 -3.82 4.18 6.11
CA LEU A 167 -4.07 4.40 4.69
C LEU A 167 -2.80 4.13 3.89
N ARG A 168 -2.79 3.07 3.09
CA ARG A 168 -1.62 2.75 2.23
C ARG A 168 -1.77 3.43 0.87
N ARG A 169 -0.69 4.05 0.42
CA ARG A 169 -0.59 4.70 -0.90
C ARG A 169 0.74 4.34 -1.58
N GLY A 170 0.96 3.04 -1.73
CA GLY A 170 2.18 2.48 -2.30
C GLY A 170 2.27 2.66 -3.82
N TYR A 171 3.50 2.58 -4.33
CA TYR A 171 3.81 2.59 -5.76
C TYR A 171 4.83 1.48 -6.06
N SER A 172 4.68 0.84 -7.22
CA SER A 172 5.68 -0.06 -7.77
C SER A 172 6.90 0.74 -8.23
N TYR A 173 8.09 0.16 -8.18
CA TYR A 173 9.28 0.72 -8.81
C TYR A 173 10.03 -0.37 -9.58
N SER A 174 10.60 0.00 -10.71
CA SER A 174 11.48 -0.86 -11.51
C SER A 174 12.72 -0.06 -11.87
N LEU A 175 13.89 -0.69 -11.75
CA LEU A 175 15.18 -0.04 -11.96
C LEU A 175 16.02 -0.92 -12.89
N GLY A 176 17.29 -1.12 -12.57
CA GLY A 176 18.18 -2.01 -13.30
C GLY A 176 18.31 -3.38 -12.65
N VAL A 177 19.33 -4.08 -13.11
CA VAL A 177 19.68 -5.46 -12.71
C VAL A 177 20.64 -5.44 -11.53
N THR A 178 20.49 -6.41 -10.62
CA THR A 178 21.48 -6.63 -9.55
C THR A 178 22.64 -7.47 -10.07
N ASN A 179 23.76 -7.52 -9.34
CA ASN A 179 24.86 -8.43 -9.70
C ASN A 179 24.46 -9.92 -9.68
N SER A 180 23.29 -10.25 -9.11
CA SER A 180 22.78 -11.62 -8.96
C SER A 180 21.88 -12.08 -10.11
N GLY A 181 21.67 -11.23 -11.13
CA GLY A 181 20.63 -11.42 -12.14
C GLY A 181 19.36 -10.66 -11.77
#